data_AF-L2GF38-F1
#
_entry.id   AF-L2GF38-F1
#
_cell.length_a   1.000
_cell.length_b   1.000
_cell.length_c   1.000
_cell.angle_alpha   90.00
_cell.angle_beta   90.00
_cell.angle_gamma   90.00
#
_symmetry.space_group_name_H-M   'P 1'
#
loop_
_entity.id
_entity.type
_entity.pdbx_description
1 polymer ?
#
loop_
_entity_poly.entity_id
_entity_poly.type
_entity_poly.pdbx_seq_one_letter_code
_entity_poly.pdbx_strand_id
1 'polypeptide(L)'
;MLGNEVETYDSICYEIGNDDLKPNAPWGFAVYRTCYSDESSWRKMRQHIETCIQDTVTFIEDKQSLDSAGPVEVKVHFDTWARQELARNWKEMSETPEVGLFPYGGPPSPKQMMFYGARYNVCMVIDDVCLQSVDETRKHTGPVALLLKREWQPIRFREGEDVHPDYEDGWMIDHDEGPNGWIYVRASNYVQQYNDLNEWYNDWDEDHMFMYPSVVYEELGLKRSPGF
;
A
#
# COMPACT_ATOMS: atom_id res chain seq x y z
N MET A 1 -26.05 19.94 39.17
CA MET A 1 -26.15 20.24 37.72
C MET A 1 -24.75 20.06 37.17
N LEU A 2 -24.51 18.88 36.58
CA LEU A 2 -23.25 18.56 35.92
C LEU A 2 -23.37 19.09 34.49
N GLY A 3 -22.51 20.04 34.13
CA GLY A 3 -22.39 20.52 32.76
C GLY A 3 -21.70 19.44 31.94
N ASN A 4 -22.42 18.89 30.97
CA ASN A 4 -21.84 18.07 29.92
C ASN A 4 -20.94 18.97 29.06
N GLU A 5 -19.63 18.90 29.25
CA GLU A 5 -18.70 19.29 28.20
C GLU A 5 -18.82 18.23 27.10
N VAL A 6 -19.44 18.63 26.00
CA VAL A 6 -19.36 17.91 24.73
C VAL A 6 -17.93 18.10 24.28
N GLU A 7 -17.11 17.05 24.41
CA GLU A 7 -15.83 16.96 23.71
C GLU A 7 -16.11 17.12 22.22
N THR A 8 -15.89 18.31 21.67
CA THR A 8 -16.02 18.53 20.24
C THR A 8 -14.91 17.75 19.55
N TYR A 9 -15.32 16.94 18.57
CA TYR A 9 -14.52 16.11 17.67
C TYR A 9 -13.55 16.92 16.78
N ASP A 10 -13.08 18.08 17.22
CA ASP A 10 -12.24 19.00 16.44
C ASP A 10 -10.76 18.56 16.40
N SER A 11 -10.37 17.58 17.22
CA SER A 11 -8.99 17.04 17.27
C SER A 11 -8.74 15.92 16.25
N ILE A 12 -9.78 15.31 15.68
CA ILE A 12 -9.61 14.14 14.80
C ILE A 12 -9.38 14.58 13.34
N CYS A 13 -9.92 15.72 12.93
CA CYS A 13 -9.72 16.26 11.59
C CYS A 13 -8.35 16.95 11.37
N TYR A 14 -7.52 17.11 12.42
CA TYR A 14 -6.23 17.82 12.29
C TYR A 14 -5.08 16.91 11.81
N GLU A 15 -5.26 15.60 11.87
CA GLU A 15 -4.24 14.59 11.50
C GLU A 15 -4.63 13.82 10.23
N ILE A 16 -5.90 13.86 9.84
CA ILE A 16 -6.44 13.17 8.66
C ILE A 16 -6.36 14.13 7.47
N GLY A 17 -5.26 14.04 6.72
CA GLY A 17 -5.05 14.86 5.52
C GLY A 17 -4.14 16.04 5.78
N ASN A 18 -2.91 15.79 6.25
CA ASN A 18 -1.89 16.82 6.28
C ASN A 18 -1.36 17.03 4.85
N ASP A 19 -2.18 17.64 3.99
CA ASP A 19 -1.82 18.10 2.64
C ASP A 19 -0.59 19.03 2.69
N ASP A 20 -0.37 19.68 3.84
CA ASP A 20 0.81 20.50 4.09
C ASP A 20 2.11 19.68 4.05
N LEU A 21 2.09 18.38 4.37
CA LEU A 21 3.26 17.49 4.24
C LEU A 21 3.62 17.12 2.79
N LYS A 22 2.72 17.40 1.85
CA LYS A 22 2.74 16.89 0.47
C LYS A 22 2.37 17.96 -0.56
N PRO A 23 2.83 19.22 -0.46
CA PRO A 23 2.29 20.31 -1.29
C PRO A 23 2.51 20.09 -2.79
N ASN A 24 3.51 19.29 -3.15
CA ASN A 24 3.87 18.94 -4.54
C ASN A 24 3.93 17.43 -4.80
N ALA A 25 3.51 16.57 -3.85
CA ALA A 25 3.58 15.14 -4.06
C ALA A 25 2.36 14.66 -4.86
N PRO A 26 2.53 13.81 -5.88
CA PRO A 26 1.40 13.17 -6.54
C PRO A 26 0.54 12.42 -5.51
N TRP A 27 -0.78 12.46 -5.65
CA TRP A 27 -1.69 11.80 -4.73
C TRP A 27 -1.63 10.27 -4.88
N GLY A 28 -1.92 9.54 -3.80
CA GLY A 28 -2.02 8.08 -3.82
C GLY A 28 -0.73 7.33 -3.50
N PHE A 29 -0.78 6.00 -3.70
CA PHE A 29 0.35 5.08 -3.55
C PHE A 29 1.45 5.33 -4.58
N ALA A 30 2.68 4.93 -4.24
CA ALA A 30 3.67 4.63 -5.26
C ALA A 30 3.34 3.30 -5.92
N VAL A 31 3.21 3.27 -7.24
CA VAL A 31 2.89 2.09 -8.04
C VAL A 31 4.17 1.53 -8.65
N TYR A 32 4.61 0.37 -8.17
CA TYR A 32 5.78 -0.35 -8.63
C TYR A 32 5.44 -1.30 -9.75
N ARG A 33 6.14 -1.18 -10.88
CA ARG A 33 6.11 -2.18 -11.94
C ARG A 33 7.25 -3.17 -11.73
N THR A 34 6.93 -4.45 -11.60
CA THR A 34 7.93 -5.52 -11.48
C THR A 34 7.98 -6.44 -12.69
N CYS A 35 6.95 -6.41 -13.53
CA CYS A 35 6.82 -7.23 -14.73
C CYS A 35 6.98 -6.38 -16.01
N TYR A 36 8.00 -6.71 -16.82
CA TYR A 36 8.31 -5.99 -18.07
C TYR A 36 8.14 -6.85 -19.33
N SER A 37 7.61 -8.05 -19.18
CA SER A 37 7.41 -9.03 -20.26
C SER A 37 6.19 -8.71 -21.14
N ASP A 38 5.13 -8.12 -20.56
CA ASP A 38 3.88 -7.81 -21.25
C ASP A 38 3.51 -6.31 -21.17
N GLU A 39 3.96 -5.56 -22.17
CA GLU A 39 3.71 -4.13 -22.28
C GLU A 39 2.25 -3.80 -22.63
N SER A 40 1.53 -4.70 -23.29
CA SER A 40 0.13 -4.47 -23.66
C SER A 40 -0.75 -4.53 -22.42
N SER A 41 -0.60 -5.57 -21.61
CA SER A 41 -1.34 -5.72 -20.35
C SER A 41 -0.94 -4.65 -19.35
N TRP A 42 0.35 -4.28 -19.29
CA TRP A 42 0.80 -3.14 -18.48
C TRP A 42 0.07 -1.84 -18.83
N ARG A 43 -0.02 -1.47 -20.11
CA ARG A 43 -0.71 -0.24 -20.53
C ARG A 43 -2.17 -0.23 -20.12
N LYS A 44 -2.85 -1.38 -20.25
CA LYS A 44 -4.23 -1.52 -19.80
C LYS A 44 -4.34 -1.37 -18.27
N MET A 45 -3.47 -2.03 -17.49
CA MET A 45 -3.44 -1.87 -16.03
C MET A 45 -3.22 -0.42 -15.62
N ARG A 46 -2.21 0.23 -16.22
CA ARG A 46 -1.90 1.64 -15.99
C ARG A 46 -3.09 2.53 -16.29
N GLN A 47 -3.73 2.34 -17.44
CA GLN A 47 -4.94 3.08 -17.80
C GLN A 47 -6.07 2.86 -16.80
N HIS A 48 -6.26 1.63 -16.29
CA HIS A 48 -7.25 1.35 -15.26
C HIS A 48 -6.99 2.14 -13.99
N ILE A 49 -5.76 2.13 -13.47
CA ILE A 49 -5.37 2.88 -12.28
C ILE A 49 -5.55 4.39 -12.50
N GLU A 50 -5.04 4.91 -13.61
CA GLU A 50 -5.15 6.34 -13.96
C GLU A 50 -6.62 6.79 -14.12
N THR A 51 -7.51 5.94 -14.62
CA THR A 51 -8.94 6.28 -14.78
C THR A 51 -9.67 6.35 -13.44
N CYS A 52 -9.20 5.61 -12.43
CA CYS A 52 -9.78 5.64 -11.08
C CYS A 52 -9.44 6.92 -10.31
N ILE A 53 -8.46 7.71 -10.77
CA ILE A 53 -7.83 8.77 -9.99
C ILE A 53 -8.00 10.10 -10.72
N GLN A 54 -8.42 11.14 -10.00
CA GLN A 54 -8.61 12.49 -10.58
C GLN A 54 -7.31 13.31 -10.64
N ASP A 55 -6.23 12.77 -10.11
CA ASP A 55 -4.93 13.41 -9.93
C ASP A 55 -3.78 12.54 -10.48
N THR A 56 -2.54 13.00 -10.31
CA THR A 56 -1.33 12.35 -10.80
C THR A 56 -0.91 11.21 -9.87
N VAL A 57 -0.55 10.07 -10.46
CA VAL A 57 -0.02 8.89 -9.76
C VAL A 57 1.48 8.78 -9.96
N THR A 58 2.19 8.28 -8.94
CA THR A 58 3.63 7.99 -9.07
C THR A 58 3.84 6.55 -9.53
N PHE A 59 4.25 6.38 -10.79
CA PHE A 59 4.72 5.09 -11.29
C PHE A 59 6.24 4.99 -11.12
N ILE A 60 6.70 3.96 -10.42
CA ILE A 60 8.12 3.62 -10.26
C ILE A 60 8.44 2.54 -11.28
N GLU A 61 9.11 2.95 -12.36
CA GLU A 61 9.54 2.07 -13.44
C GLU A 61 11.07 2.09 -13.52
N ASP A 62 11.72 1.09 -12.90
CA ASP A 62 13.15 0.84 -13.03
C ASP A 62 13.38 -0.62 -13.43
N LYS A 63 13.35 -0.87 -14.74
CA LYS A 63 13.53 -2.22 -15.28
C LYS A 63 14.84 -2.88 -14.83
N GLN A 64 15.90 -2.11 -14.55
CA GLN A 64 17.18 -2.72 -14.20
C GLN A 64 17.16 -3.32 -12.79
N SER A 65 16.42 -2.72 -11.87
CA SER A 65 16.35 -3.17 -10.47
C SER A 65 15.07 -3.90 -10.11
N LEU A 66 13.99 -3.72 -10.88
CA LEU A 66 12.65 -4.23 -10.54
C LEU A 66 12.14 -5.35 -11.46
N ASP A 67 12.80 -5.66 -12.57
CA ASP A 67 12.34 -6.74 -13.46
C ASP A 67 12.42 -8.09 -12.75
N SER A 68 11.26 -8.72 -12.53
CA SER A 68 11.07 -9.93 -11.73
C SER A 68 11.43 -9.78 -10.24
N ALA A 69 11.44 -8.56 -9.69
CA ALA A 69 11.64 -8.33 -8.27
C ALA A 69 10.43 -8.84 -7.45
N GLY A 70 10.72 -9.53 -6.35
CA GLY A 70 9.70 -10.01 -5.41
C GLY A 70 9.34 -8.96 -4.35
N PRO A 71 8.41 -9.28 -3.44
CA PRO A 71 7.95 -8.35 -2.40
C PRO A 71 9.08 -7.84 -1.50
N VAL A 72 10.08 -8.68 -1.19
CA VAL A 72 11.21 -8.30 -0.34
C VAL A 72 12.09 -7.26 -1.00
N GLU A 73 12.46 -7.45 -2.27
CA GLU A 73 13.27 -6.47 -3.01
C GLU A 73 12.51 -5.14 -3.19
N VAL A 74 11.23 -5.21 -3.56
CA VAL A 74 10.38 -4.02 -3.70
C VAL A 74 10.27 -3.27 -2.38
N LYS A 75 10.15 -3.96 -1.26
CA LYS A 75 10.08 -3.34 0.08
C LYS A 75 11.33 -2.55 0.43
N VAL A 76 12.53 -3.10 0.15
CA VAL A 76 13.80 -2.40 0.37
C VAL A 76 13.90 -1.15 -0.51
N HIS A 77 13.50 -1.28 -1.78
CA HIS A 77 13.45 -0.14 -2.69
C HIS A 77 12.45 0.92 -2.21
N PHE A 78 11.27 0.50 -1.78
CA PHE A 78 10.21 1.37 -1.30
C PHE A 78 10.58 2.11 -0.02
N ASP A 79 11.19 1.45 0.97
CA ASP A 79 11.66 2.13 2.19
C ASP A 79 12.67 3.22 1.86
N THR A 80 13.60 2.95 0.94
CA THR A 80 14.57 3.93 0.47
C THR A 80 13.88 5.10 -0.23
N TRP A 81 12.99 4.82 -1.17
CA TRP A 81 12.24 5.83 -1.92
C TRP A 81 11.37 6.70 -1.00
N ALA A 82 10.63 6.08 -0.06
CA ALA A 82 9.73 6.78 0.85
C ALA A 82 10.50 7.75 1.76
N ARG A 83 11.65 7.33 2.30
CA ARG A 83 12.53 8.19 3.09
C ARG A 83 13.05 9.38 2.28
N GLN A 84 13.49 9.14 1.05
CA GLN A 84 14.03 10.17 0.17
C GLN A 84 12.96 11.18 -0.25
N GLU A 85 11.79 10.69 -0.65
CA GLU A 85 10.67 11.54 -1.04
C GLU A 85 10.18 12.39 0.14
N LEU A 86 10.00 11.78 1.30
CA LEU A 86 9.58 12.48 2.51
C LEU A 86 10.60 13.55 2.92
N ALA A 87 11.90 13.22 2.87
CA ALA A 87 12.96 14.20 3.19
C ALA A 87 12.98 15.38 2.21
N ARG A 88 12.73 15.14 0.92
CA ARG A 88 12.61 16.18 -0.11
C ARG A 88 11.41 17.09 0.17
N ASN A 89 10.23 16.51 0.40
CA ASN A 89 9.01 17.27 0.68
C ASN A 89 9.13 18.06 1.99
N TRP A 90 9.79 17.48 3.01
CA TRP A 90 10.06 18.16 4.27
C TRP A 90 10.99 19.36 4.10
N LYS A 91 12.02 19.25 3.27
CA LYS A 91 12.91 20.36 2.99
C LYS A 91 12.15 21.52 2.33
N GLU A 92 11.31 21.23 1.34
CA GLU A 92 10.47 22.24 0.69
C GLU A 92 9.51 22.92 1.67
N MET A 93 8.88 22.17 2.57
CA MET A 93 8.08 22.73 3.66
C MET A 93 8.90 23.61 4.60
N SER A 94 10.09 23.19 5.04
CA SER A 94 10.91 23.96 5.99
C SER A 94 11.29 25.36 5.50
N GLU A 95 11.16 25.60 4.20
CA GLU A 95 11.35 26.90 3.55
C GLU A 95 10.06 27.77 3.56
N THR A 96 8.90 27.22 3.97
CA THR A 96 7.64 27.94 4.15
C THR A 96 7.47 28.43 5.60
N PRO A 97 6.83 29.60 5.84
CA PRO A 97 6.71 30.18 7.18
C PRO A 97 5.81 29.41 8.18
N GLU A 98 5.08 28.38 7.73
CA GLU A 98 3.98 27.73 8.47
C GLU A 98 4.41 26.49 9.29
N VAL A 99 5.68 26.10 9.22
CA VAL A 99 6.23 24.85 9.81
C VAL A 99 6.22 24.79 11.35
N GLY A 100 5.87 25.89 12.01
CA GLY A 100 5.81 25.97 13.48
C GLY A 100 4.67 25.17 14.15
N LEU A 101 3.78 24.55 13.38
CA LEU A 101 2.57 23.88 13.91
C LEU A 101 2.66 22.34 13.97
N PHE A 102 3.74 21.72 13.48
CA PHE A 102 3.88 20.27 13.58
C PHE A 102 4.25 19.83 15.00
N PRO A 103 3.52 18.86 15.60
CA PRO A 103 3.74 18.43 16.99
C PRO A 103 5.15 17.89 17.26
N TYR A 104 5.91 17.56 16.22
CA TYR A 104 7.25 16.97 16.33
C TYR A 104 8.42 17.88 15.91
N GLY A 105 8.16 19.09 15.41
CA GLY A 105 9.13 20.20 15.29
C GLY A 105 10.50 19.92 14.67
N GLY A 106 10.67 18.83 13.93
CA GLY A 106 11.98 18.34 13.48
C GLY A 106 11.86 17.35 12.32
N PRO A 107 12.99 17.03 11.65
CA PRO A 107 12.99 16.17 10.48
C PRO A 107 12.40 14.80 10.82
N PRO A 108 11.71 14.16 9.85
CA PRO A 108 10.99 12.92 10.08
C PRO A 108 11.95 11.83 10.57
N SER A 109 11.74 11.36 11.80
CA SER A 109 12.49 10.20 12.31
C SER A 109 11.88 8.91 11.77
N PRO A 110 12.65 7.81 11.63
CA PRO A 110 12.13 6.52 11.18
C PRO A 110 10.91 6.05 11.98
N LYS A 111 10.93 6.30 13.31
CA LYS A 111 9.83 5.93 14.22
C LYS A 111 8.55 6.73 14.01
N GLN A 112 8.64 7.90 13.41
CA GLN A 112 7.48 8.75 13.12
C GLN A 112 6.90 8.49 11.73
N MET A 113 7.59 7.68 10.90
CA MET A 113 7.15 7.49 9.52
C MET A 113 5.79 6.81 9.37
N MET A 114 5.40 5.99 10.36
CA MET A 114 4.06 5.39 10.44
C MET A 114 2.92 6.42 10.44
N PHE A 115 3.18 7.66 10.87
CA PHE A 115 2.18 8.73 10.97
C PHE A 115 2.08 9.61 9.71
N TYR A 116 2.92 9.40 8.69
CA TYR A 116 2.89 10.25 7.47
C TYR A 116 1.92 9.74 6.38
N GLY A 117 1.06 8.78 6.75
CA GLY A 117 -0.04 8.27 5.94
C GLY A 117 0.35 7.18 4.93
N ALA A 118 -0.65 6.73 4.17
CA ALA A 118 -0.55 5.54 3.32
C ALA A 118 0.58 5.62 2.29
N ARG A 119 0.80 6.78 1.65
CA ARG A 119 1.83 6.99 0.63
C ARG A 119 3.24 6.54 1.05
N TYR A 120 3.60 6.73 2.31
CA TYR A 120 4.94 6.41 2.82
C TYR A 120 4.99 5.07 3.56
N ASN A 121 3.86 4.43 3.80
CA ASN A 121 3.80 3.18 4.55
C ASN A 121 3.31 2.01 3.70
N VAL A 122 2.71 2.28 2.54
CA VAL A 122 2.14 1.29 1.62
C VAL A 122 2.50 1.65 0.18
N CYS A 123 2.95 0.65 -0.58
CA CYS A 123 3.04 0.77 -2.04
C CYS A 123 2.14 -0.26 -2.72
N MET A 124 1.74 0.08 -3.93
CA MET A 124 1.06 -0.84 -4.84
C MET A 124 2.09 -1.46 -5.78
N VAL A 125 2.00 -2.75 -6.02
CA VAL A 125 2.92 -3.53 -6.85
C VAL A 125 2.12 -4.24 -7.93
N ILE A 126 2.61 -4.15 -9.16
CA ILE A 126 2.07 -4.81 -10.33
C ILE A 126 3.08 -5.87 -10.77
N ASP A 127 2.72 -7.13 -10.56
CA ASP A 127 3.45 -8.32 -10.94
C ASP A 127 2.80 -9.03 -12.14
N ASP A 128 3.33 -10.20 -12.51
CA ASP A 128 2.78 -10.99 -13.62
C ASP A 128 1.34 -11.47 -13.36
N VAL A 129 0.94 -11.69 -12.10
CA VAL A 129 -0.42 -12.09 -11.73
C VAL A 129 -1.38 -10.93 -11.96
N CYS A 130 -0.98 -9.73 -11.53
CA CYS A 130 -1.70 -8.48 -11.77
C CYS A 130 -1.91 -8.25 -13.26
N LEU A 131 -0.88 -8.43 -14.11
CA LEU A 131 -1.06 -8.27 -15.56
C LEU A 131 -2.00 -9.30 -16.18
N GLN A 132 -1.95 -10.55 -15.74
CA GLN A 132 -2.85 -11.61 -16.21
C GLN A 132 -4.32 -11.36 -15.82
N SER A 133 -4.56 -10.63 -14.73
CA SER A 133 -5.91 -10.26 -14.29
C SER A 133 -6.60 -9.22 -15.16
N VAL A 134 -5.84 -8.49 -15.99
CA VAL A 134 -6.38 -7.47 -16.92
C VAL A 134 -7.08 -8.10 -18.13
N ASP A 135 -6.95 -9.41 -18.32
CA ASP A 135 -7.60 -10.13 -19.40
C ASP A 135 -9.14 -10.01 -19.30
N GLU A 136 -9.73 -9.28 -20.25
CA GLU A 136 -11.16 -9.01 -20.37
C GLU A 136 -12.01 -10.28 -20.55
N THR A 137 -11.40 -11.41 -20.89
CA THR A 137 -12.09 -12.71 -20.91
C THR A 137 -12.40 -13.24 -19.51
N ARG A 138 -11.74 -12.71 -18.47
CA ARG A 138 -11.84 -13.14 -17.06
C ARG A 138 -12.68 -12.16 -16.21
N LYS A 139 -13.95 -12.02 -16.61
CA LYS A 139 -14.86 -10.96 -16.15
C LYS A 139 -15.19 -10.91 -14.64
N HIS A 140 -14.86 -11.93 -13.86
CA HIS A 140 -15.32 -12.05 -12.46
C HIS A 140 -14.37 -11.37 -11.46
N THR A 141 -13.05 -11.45 -11.69
CA THR A 141 -12.02 -10.88 -10.83
C THR A 141 -11.76 -9.41 -11.16
N GLY A 142 -11.70 -9.08 -12.46
CA GLY A 142 -11.21 -7.79 -12.93
C GLY A 142 -9.72 -7.57 -12.60
N PRO A 143 -9.16 -6.38 -12.92
CA PRO A 143 -7.76 -6.08 -12.62
C PRO A 143 -7.49 -6.08 -11.11
N VAL A 144 -6.47 -6.84 -10.70
CA VAL A 144 -5.96 -6.87 -9.32
C VAL A 144 -4.59 -6.22 -9.24
N ALA A 145 -4.26 -5.72 -8.06
CA ALA A 145 -2.95 -5.17 -7.70
C ALA A 145 -2.52 -5.74 -6.34
N LEU A 146 -1.23 -5.74 -6.06
CA LEU A 146 -0.69 -6.17 -4.77
C LEU A 146 -0.41 -4.93 -3.90
N LEU A 147 -0.87 -4.90 -2.66
CA LEU A 147 -0.45 -3.90 -1.67
C LEU A 147 0.67 -4.48 -0.81
N LEU A 148 1.66 -3.66 -0.51
CA LEU A 148 2.85 -4.05 0.25
C LEU A 148 3.14 -3.02 1.35
N LYS A 149 3.26 -3.49 2.59
CA LYS A 149 3.56 -2.67 3.78
C LYS A 149 5.06 -2.43 3.95
N ARG A 150 5.48 -1.17 4.17
CA ARG A 150 6.88 -0.74 4.33
C ARG A 150 7.55 -1.34 5.56
N GLU A 151 6.96 -1.13 6.73
CA GLU A 151 7.48 -1.68 7.99
C GLU A 151 6.56 -2.81 8.43
N TRP A 152 7.11 -4.03 8.36
CA TRP A 152 6.51 -5.19 9.00
C TRP A 152 7.47 -5.62 10.11
N GLN A 153 7.02 -5.54 11.35
CA GLN A 153 7.62 -6.34 12.40
C GLN A 153 6.98 -7.71 12.25
N PRO A 154 7.74 -8.81 12.20
CA PRO A 154 7.14 -10.11 12.39
C PRO A 154 6.37 -10.07 13.69
N ILE A 155 5.07 -10.35 13.64
CA ILE A 155 4.36 -10.74 14.85
C ILE A 155 5.17 -11.92 15.39
N ARG A 156 5.80 -11.74 16.55
CA ARG A 156 6.54 -12.81 17.21
C ARG A 156 5.50 -13.81 17.69
N PHE A 157 5.18 -14.79 16.86
CA PHE A 157 4.32 -15.89 17.25
C PHE A 157 4.92 -16.59 18.47
N ARG A 158 4.04 -17.03 19.38
CA ARG A 158 4.39 -18.05 20.37
C ARG A 158 4.59 -19.35 19.61
N GLU A 159 5.64 -20.11 19.93
CA GLU A 159 5.87 -21.44 19.35
C GLU A 159 4.58 -22.29 19.41
N GLY A 160 4.04 -22.69 18.25
CA GLY A 160 2.89 -23.60 18.15
C GLY A 160 1.69 -23.15 17.32
N GLU A 161 1.68 -21.94 16.75
CA GLU A 161 0.60 -21.39 15.91
C GLU A 161 1.06 -21.19 14.45
N ASP A 162 1.70 -22.20 13.84
CA ASP A 162 2.33 -22.04 12.53
C ASP A 162 1.36 -22.22 11.34
N VAL A 163 0.09 -22.58 11.59
CA VAL A 163 -0.91 -22.86 10.55
C VAL A 163 -2.30 -22.47 11.04
N HIS A 164 -2.94 -21.53 10.35
CA HIS A 164 -4.33 -21.19 10.62
C HIS A 164 -5.25 -22.38 10.22
N PRO A 165 -6.25 -22.76 11.04
CA PRO A 165 -7.05 -23.98 10.84
C PRO A 165 -7.82 -24.04 9.52
N ASP A 166 -8.09 -22.89 8.89
CA ASP A 166 -8.76 -22.81 7.59
C ASP A 166 -7.79 -22.90 6.39
N TYR A 167 -6.47 -22.88 6.64
CA TYR A 167 -5.41 -22.81 5.63
C TYR A 167 -4.33 -23.89 5.85
N GLU A 168 -4.73 -25.16 5.74
CA GLU A 168 -3.86 -26.35 5.91
C GLU A 168 -2.65 -26.41 4.95
N ASP A 169 -2.55 -25.51 3.96
CA ASP A 169 -1.44 -25.46 3.01
C ASP A 169 -0.27 -24.56 3.42
N GLY A 170 -0.38 -23.87 4.57
CA GLY A 170 0.71 -23.08 5.17
C GLY A 170 1.10 -21.83 4.38
N TRP A 171 0.27 -21.40 3.43
CA TRP A 171 0.49 -20.19 2.61
C TRP A 171 0.13 -18.90 3.33
N MET A 172 -0.75 -18.97 4.31
CA MET A 172 -1.20 -17.87 5.15
C MET A 172 -1.09 -18.38 6.58
N ILE A 173 -0.30 -17.68 7.40
CA ILE A 173 -0.07 -18.08 8.79
C ILE A 173 -1.20 -17.55 9.69
N ASP A 174 -1.92 -16.51 9.24
CA ASP A 174 -3.06 -15.88 9.93
C ASP A 174 -4.05 -15.27 8.92
N HIS A 175 -5.27 -14.94 9.38
CA HIS A 175 -6.28 -14.17 8.64
C HIS A 175 -5.75 -12.82 8.14
N ASP A 176 -4.76 -12.25 8.83
CA ASP A 176 -4.28 -10.89 8.58
C ASP A 176 -3.22 -10.76 7.47
N GLU A 177 -2.58 -11.82 6.95
CA GLU A 177 -1.31 -11.62 6.21
C GLU A 177 -0.94 -12.68 5.17
N GLY A 178 -0.69 -12.22 3.92
CA GLY A 178 0.25 -12.91 3.04
C GLY A 178 1.66 -12.89 3.65
N PRO A 179 2.46 -13.96 3.53
CA PRO A 179 3.76 -14.06 4.18
C PRO A 179 4.63 -12.84 3.81
N ASN A 180 5.03 -12.04 4.81
CA ASN A 180 5.80 -10.78 4.70
C ASN A 180 5.00 -9.46 4.50
N GLY A 181 3.69 -9.44 4.73
CA GLY A 181 2.89 -8.21 4.80
C GLY A 181 2.53 -7.65 3.43
N TRP A 182 1.98 -8.52 2.58
CA TRP A 182 1.40 -8.15 1.29
C TRP A 182 0.06 -8.84 1.07
N ILE A 183 -0.78 -8.24 0.21
CA ILE A 183 -2.09 -8.80 -0.12
C ILE A 183 -2.58 -8.30 -1.48
N TYR A 184 -3.38 -9.09 -2.20
CA TYR A 184 -4.00 -8.62 -3.42
C TYR A 184 -5.25 -7.81 -3.12
N VAL A 185 -5.58 -6.89 -4.01
CA VAL A 185 -6.77 -6.05 -3.96
C VAL A 185 -7.27 -5.77 -5.36
N ARG A 186 -8.52 -5.36 -5.50
CA ARG A 186 -9.04 -4.88 -6.79
C ARG A 186 -8.41 -3.53 -7.13
N ALA A 187 -7.80 -3.40 -8.30
CA ALA A 187 -7.21 -2.13 -8.74
C ALA A 187 -8.27 -1.03 -8.91
N SER A 188 -9.53 -1.39 -9.16
CA SER A 188 -10.65 -0.45 -9.24
C SER A 188 -10.95 0.27 -7.92
N ASN A 189 -10.54 -0.30 -6.79
CA ASN A 189 -10.80 0.24 -5.45
C ASN A 189 -9.62 1.08 -4.95
N TYR A 190 -8.69 1.48 -5.82
CA TYR A 190 -7.48 2.23 -5.49
C TYR A 190 -7.76 3.41 -4.55
N VAL A 191 -8.77 4.23 -4.87
CA VAL A 191 -9.06 5.45 -4.10
C VAL A 191 -9.56 5.12 -2.70
N GLN A 192 -10.46 4.14 -2.61
CA GLN A 192 -10.99 3.67 -1.34
C GLN A 192 -9.87 3.11 -0.48
N GLN A 193 -9.07 2.18 -1.00
CA GLN A 193 -7.92 1.59 -0.29
C GLN A 193 -6.93 2.63 0.21
N TYR A 194 -6.63 3.65 -0.61
CA TYR A 194 -5.72 4.70 -0.21
C TYR A 194 -6.29 5.50 0.96
N ASN A 195 -7.59 5.83 0.93
CA ASN A 195 -8.23 6.58 2.02
C ASN A 195 -8.29 5.75 3.30
N ASP A 196 -8.75 4.51 3.20
CA ASP A 196 -8.91 3.59 4.34
C ASP A 196 -7.56 3.34 5.02
N LEU A 197 -6.50 3.11 4.24
CA LEU A 197 -5.13 2.93 4.78
C LEU A 197 -4.48 4.24 5.21
N ASN A 198 -5.01 5.41 4.85
CA ASN A 198 -4.46 6.70 5.25
C ASN A 198 -5.06 7.19 6.59
N GLU A 199 -6.07 6.50 7.13
CA GLU A 199 -6.57 6.75 8.48
C GLU A 199 -5.52 6.34 9.55
N TRP A 200 -5.60 6.97 10.73
CA TRP A 200 -4.54 7.01 11.77
C TRP A 200 -3.89 5.66 12.15
N TYR A 201 -4.59 4.54 11.96
CA TYR A 201 -4.08 3.21 12.28
C TYR A 201 -3.47 2.44 11.11
N ASN A 202 -3.54 2.95 9.86
CA ASN A 202 -3.31 2.16 8.64
C ASN A 202 -3.97 0.78 8.79
N ASP A 203 -5.27 0.79 9.10
CA ASP A 203 -6.00 -0.38 9.58
C ASP A 203 -6.00 -1.44 8.46
N TRP A 204 -5.11 -2.41 8.65
CA TRP A 204 -4.87 -3.50 7.72
C TRP A 204 -5.72 -4.71 8.07
N ASP A 205 -6.57 -4.57 9.10
CA ASP A 205 -7.31 -5.66 9.74
C ASP A 205 -8.73 -5.79 9.12
N GLU A 206 -9.05 -4.97 8.11
CA GLU A 206 -10.34 -5.01 7.42
C GLU A 206 -10.36 -6.00 6.24
N ASP A 207 -10.67 -7.26 6.55
CA ASP A 207 -10.77 -8.40 5.63
C ASP A 207 -11.52 -8.14 4.31
N HIS A 208 -12.53 -7.28 4.34
CA HIS A 208 -13.42 -7.08 3.18
C HIS A 208 -12.77 -6.27 2.05
N MET A 209 -11.65 -5.60 2.30
CA MET A 209 -10.88 -4.88 1.28
C MET A 209 -9.97 -5.78 0.45
N PHE A 210 -9.71 -6.99 0.95
CA PHE A 210 -8.59 -7.80 0.51
C PHE A 210 -9.00 -9.04 -0.29
N MET A 211 -8.11 -9.45 -1.20
CA MET A 211 -8.22 -10.65 -1.99
C MET A 211 -7.08 -11.58 -1.61
N TYR A 212 -7.44 -12.73 -1.03
CA TYR A 212 -6.45 -13.73 -0.65
C TYR A 212 -5.74 -14.30 -1.89
N PRO A 213 -4.42 -14.58 -1.82
CA PRO A 213 -3.68 -15.14 -2.95
C PRO A 213 -4.30 -16.44 -3.47
N SER A 214 -4.74 -17.33 -2.58
CA SER A 214 -5.42 -18.57 -2.97
C SER A 214 -6.65 -18.32 -3.86
N VAL A 215 -7.48 -17.33 -3.49
CA VAL A 215 -8.67 -16.91 -4.24
C VAL A 215 -8.27 -16.32 -5.59
N VAL A 216 -7.28 -15.41 -5.62
CA VAL A 216 -6.81 -14.79 -6.87
C VAL A 216 -6.28 -15.85 -7.84
N TYR A 217 -5.46 -16.79 -7.37
CA TYR A 217 -4.89 -17.83 -8.21
C TYR A 217 -5.96 -18.80 -8.72
N GLU A 218 -6.93 -19.17 -7.88
CA GLU A 218 -8.07 -20.01 -8.29
C GLU A 218 -8.93 -19.32 -9.35
N GLU A 219 -9.33 -18.07 -9.12
CA GLU A 219 -10.15 -17.30 -10.07
C GLU A 219 -9.43 -17.06 -11.41
N LEU A 220 -8.10 -16.90 -11.37
CA LEU A 220 -7.28 -16.74 -12.57
C LEU A 220 -6.85 -18.10 -13.17
N GLY A 221 -7.25 -19.24 -12.61
CA GLY A 221 -6.85 -20.56 -13.11
C GLY A 221 -5.33 -20.75 -13.19
N LEU A 222 -4.59 -20.08 -12.31
CA LEU A 222 -3.14 -20.13 -12.28
C LEU A 222 -2.68 -21.31 -11.44
N LYS A 223 -1.55 -21.91 -11.83
CA LYS A 223 -0.87 -22.84 -10.94
C LYS A 223 -0.30 -22.04 -9.77
N ARG A 224 -0.49 -22.56 -8.55
CA ARG A 224 0.18 -22.04 -7.35
C ARG A 224 1.68 -21.98 -7.61
N SER A 225 2.29 -20.81 -7.46
CA SER A 225 3.72 -20.59 -7.69
C SER A 225 4.43 -20.54 -6.34
N PRO A 226 5.41 -21.41 -6.02
CA PRO A 226 5.99 -21.49 -4.67
C PRO A 226 6.90 -20.31 -4.26
N GLY A 227 6.83 -19.18 -4.97
CA GLY A 227 7.84 -18.11 -4.92
C GLY A 227 7.30 -16.68 -4.81
N PHE A 228 6.04 -16.53 -4.39
CA PHE A 228 5.56 -15.36 -3.67
C PHE A 228 5.22 -15.79 -2.25
#